data_AF-A0A662X431-F1
#
_entry.id   AF-A0A662X431-F1
#
_cell.length_a   1.000
_cell.length_b   1.000
_cell.length_c   1.000
_cell.angle_alpha   90.00
_cell.angle_beta   90.00
_cell.angle_gamma   90.00
#
_symmetry.space_group_name_H-M   'P 1'
#
loop_
_entity.id
_entity.type
_entity.pdbx_description
1 polymer ?
#
loop_
_entity_poly.entity_id
_entity_poly.type
_entity_poly.pdbx_seq_one_letter_code
_entity_poly.pdbx_strand_id
1 'polypeptide(L)'
;MKSCWFAFPSWHLVTTLFAVTAVAVTAQSSPASATMTPVDVDAGGTEQVAIGACGPRIRKPWELLLPLEKDIYLRAIARSMDDGYYIKFVEIHTEQMTTMEAHETCMFLYWHRLLLLGFENMLRSYGGEFSCITVPYWNYVDDNERYLTGQCRSMEDCSQILRDLGGSESGYEQTVTINGTPIGGTCVATSPLDHFCEASHLHGDQCRRCVPRGAWESTPFPPTTSVSSLARQLFATPTIAGVVANLEAGIHDTVHSALSGAMGFLEAPADPIFFSHHASIDLLHSIYYKCVVGNTVPIPLQQKLLDPRVYTNCPRRTPLQANVLDRNVLLPESSVLLRSGEDGVNPTSVFEQQNVLDPFFAALPSEYLSFSDVRDMGDFSYNYQMTGLLADLFTTCAGANVLSGAAGVGVPFRHLGTASNGSEASHGFVEAVIAPSEHSTGGWYSEALAAATNATAVESTTTDTSSNSLEAMEDVEKMTCVFYDECRGGVHDFSDGFRRNFHTTRSSPCSTILANIKSGRDRIRTPDWRPIFLRHMTCDSS
;
A
#
# COMPACT_ATOMS: atom_id res chain seq x y z
N MET A 1 -14.31 -61.32 29.17
CA MET A 1 -14.25 -62.80 29.28
C MET A 1 -15.57 -63.40 28.85
N LYS A 2 -15.62 -63.95 27.63
CA LYS A 2 -16.27 -65.22 27.22
C LYS A 2 -16.32 -65.25 25.69
N SER A 3 -15.57 -66.20 25.14
CA SER A 3 -15.47 -66.51 23.71
C SER A 3 -16.42 -67.66 23.34
N CYS A 4 -16.58 -67.84 22.02
CA CYS A 4 -16.93 -69.07 21.26
C CYS A 4 -18.40 -69.23 20.82
N TRP A 5 -18.77 -69.66 19.59
CA TRP A 5 -18.04 -70.20 18.41
C TRP A 5 -18.91 -70.12 17.11
N PHE A 6 -18.19 -70.21 15.99
CA PHE A 6 -18.48 -70.40 14.55
C PHE A 6 -19.83 -70.97 14.03
N ALA A 7 -20.25 -70.46 12.86
CA ALA A 7 -20.75 -71.24 11.72
C ALA A 7 -20.55 -70.47 10.38
N PHE A 8 -19.91 -71.12 9.40
CA PHE A 8 -19.79 -70.68 7.99
C PHE A 8 -21.07 -71.00 7.20
N PRO A 9 -21.33 -70.31 6.06
CA PRO A 9 -21.30 -71.06 4.81
C PRO A 9 -20.66 -70.35 3.60
N SER A 10 -19.99 -71.21 2.84
CA SER A 10 -19.55 -71.24 1.44
C SER A 10 -20.04 -70.20 0.42
N TRP A 11 -19.05 -69.78 -0.37
CA TRP A 11 -19.08 -68.94 -1.57
C TRP A 11 -19.83 -69.53 -2.77
N HIS A 12 -20.52 -68.64 -3.50
CA HIS A 12 -20.64 -68.72 -4.96
C HIS A 12 -20.18 -67.38 -5.56
N LEU A 13 -19.05 -67.42 -6.28
CA LEU A 13 -18.54 -66.31 -7.10
C LEU A 13 -19.41 -66.15 -8.35
N VAL A 14 -19.92 -64.94 -8.58
CA VAL A 14 -20.33 -64.47 -9.90
C VAL A 14 -19.29 -63.44 -10.36
N THR A 15 -18.54 -63.81 -11.39
CA THR A 15 -17.46 -63.02 -11.99
C THR A 15 -18.06 -62.03 -12.99
N THR A 16 -18.15 -60.75 -12.62
CA THR A 16 -18.33 -59.65 -13.58
C THR A 16 -16.97 -59.10 -14.00
N LEU A 17 -16.61 -59.33 -15.26
CA LEU A 17 -15.45 -58.69 -15.92
C LEU A 17 -15.70 -57.18 -16.01
N PHE A 18 -14.87 -56.38 -15.35
CA PHE A 18 -14.60 -55.00 -15.76
C PHE A 18 -13.26 -54.98 -16.48
N ALA A 19 -13.28 -54.60 -17.75
CA ALA A 19 -12.07 -54.36 -18.54
C ALA A 19 -11.40 -53.08 -18.04
N VAL A 20 -10.25 -53.21 -17.38
CA VAL A 20 -9.35 -52.10 -17.08
C VAL A 20 -8.43 -51.94 -18.29
N THR A 21 -8.62 -50.88 -19.06
CA THR A 21 -7.62 -50.44 -20.03
C THR A 21 -6.46 -49.80 -19.27
N ALA A 22 -5.40 -50.57 -19.07
CA ALA A 22 -4.10 -50.07 -18.62
C ALA A 22 -3.39 -49.39 -19.79
N VAL A 23 -3.21 -48.07 -19.72
CA VAL A 23 -2.26 -47.36 -20.58
C VAL A 23 -0.89 -47.50 -19.92
N ALA A 24 -0.05 -48.34 -20.51
CA ALA A 24 1.36 -48.46 -20.15
C ALA A 24 2.09 -47.21 -20.64
N VAL A 25 2.49 -46.32 -19.73
CA VAL A 25 3.46 -45.26 -20.03
C VAL A 25 4.84 -45.83 -19.75
N THR A 26 5.61 -46.02 -20.82
CA THR A 26 7.02 -46.42 -20.77
C THR A 26 7.84 -45.34 -20.09
N ALA A 27 8.53 -45.70 -19.00
CA ALA A 27 9.55 -44.87 -18.38
C ALA A 27 10.68 -44.60 -19.39
N GLN A 28 10.85 -43.34 -19.78
CA GLN A 28 12.06 -42.87 -20.45
C GLN A 28 12.98 -42.21 -19.41
N SER A 29 14.24 -42.62 -19.48
CA SER A 29 15.37 -42.25 -18.64
C SER A 29 15.60 -40.74 -18.54
N SER A 30 15.90 -40.27 -17.32
CA SER A 30 16.38 -38.93 -17.00
C SER A 30 17.59 -38.51 -17.85
N PRO A 31 17.68 -37.25 -18.31
CA PRO A 31 18.95 -36.60 -18.51
C PRO A 31 19.43 -35.95 -17.20
N ALA A 32 20.73 -35.98 -17.02
CA ALA A 32 21.49 -35.49 -15.89
C ALA A 32 21.35 -33.98 -15.68
N SER A 33 21.70 -33.55 -14.45
CA SER A 33 21.93 -32.18 -13.98
C SER A 33 22.17 -31.17 -15.11
N ALA A 34 21.20 -30.28 -15.31
CA ALA A 34 21.42 -29.04 -16.02
C ALA A 34 22.14 -28.08 -15.08
N THR A 35 23.43 -27.86 -15.35
CA THR A 35 24.19 -26.73 -14.82
C THR A 35 23.46 -25.44 -15.21
N MET A 36 23.03 -24.64 -14.24
CA MET A 36 22.47 -23.30 -14.49
C MET A 36 23.51 -22.46 -15.23
N THR A 37 23.21 -22.08 -16.46
CA THR A 37 23.90 -20.96 -17.12
C THR A 37 23.28 -19.66 -16.64
N PRO A 38 24.08 -18.63 -16.30
CA PRO A 38 23.55 -17.32 -15.98
C PRO A 38 22.83 -16.78 -17.21
N VAL A 39 21.57 -16.37 -17.02
CA VAL A 39 20.86 -15.58 -18.02
C VAL A 39 21.49 -14.20 -17.98
N ASP A 40 22.25 -13.84 -19.02
CA ASP A 40 22.64 -12.45 -19.28
C ASP A 40 21.35 -11.68 -19.60
N VAL A 41 20.75 -11.09 -18.57
CA VAL A 41 19.63 -10.17 -18.72
C VAL A 41 20.22 -8.79 -19.02
N ASP A 42 20.24 -8.42 -20.29
CA ASP A 42 20.43 -7.03 -20.71
C ASP A 42 19.18 -6.23 -20.29
N ALA A 43 19.17 -5.77 -19.02
CA ALA A 43 18.01 -5.18 -18.35
C ALA A 43 17.46 -3.92 -19.05
N GLY A 44 18.32 -3.18 -19.78
CA GLY A 44 17.89 -2.02 -20.57
C GLY A 44 17.10 -2.40 -21.83
N GLY A 45 17.37 -3.57 -22.42
CA GLY A 45 16.71 -4.04 -23.63
C GLY A 45 15.33 -4.67 -23.37
N THR A 46 15.15 -5.33 -22.22
CA THR A 46 13.89 -6.02 -21.88
C THR A 46 12.78 -5.04 -21.51
N GLU A 47 13.10 -3.92 -20.88
CA GLU A 47 12.11 -2.95 -20.42
C GLU A 47 11.56 -2.07 -21.55
N GLN A 48 12.41 -1.59 -22.46
CA GLN A 48 11.96 -0.86 -23.65
C GLN A 48 11.09 -1.74 -24.56
N VAL A 49 11.41 -3.04 -24.66
CA VAL A 49 10.58 -4.03 -25.37
C VAL A 49 9.25 -4.26 -24.64
N ALA A 50 9.24 -4.27 -23.30
CA ALA A 50 8.02 -4.40 -22.50
C ALA A 50 7.12 -3.15 -22.60
N ILE A 51 7.66 -1.93 -22.64
CA ILE A 51 6.89 -0.69 -22.83
C ILE A 51 6.16 -0.69 -24.18
N GLY A 52 6.81 -1.19 -25.24
CA GLY A 52 6.20 -1.33 -26.57
C GLY A 52 5.04 -2.34 -26.61
N ALA A 53 5.01 -3.32 -25.71
CA ALA A 53 3.98 -4.37 -25.65
C ALA A 53 2.87 -4.11 -24.62
N CYS A 54 3.20 -3.50 -23.47
CA CYS A 54 2.29 -3.28 -22.35
C CYS A 54 1.64 -1.89 -22.34
N GLY A 55 2.20 -0.92 -23.08
CA GLY A 55 1.84 0.48 -22.92
C GLY A 55 2.41 1.09 -21.63
N PRO A 56 1.97 2.32 -21.27
CA PRO A 56 2.45 2.97 -20.06
C PRO A 56 2.05 2.21 -18.79
N ARG A 57 2.91 2.23 -17.77
CA ARG A 57 2.62 1.65 -16.46
C ARG A 57 1.53 2.47 -15.75
N ILE A 58 0.35 1.87 -15.57
CA ILE A 58 -0.77 2.47 -14.84
C ILE A 58 -1.17 1.55 -13.69
N ARG A 59 -0.96 1.99 -12.45
CA ARG A 59 -1.42 1.28 -11.25
C ARG A 59 -2.92 1.49 -11.08
N LYS A 60 -3.67 0.39 -11.05
CA LYS A 60 -5.12 0.39 -10.92
C LYS A 60 -5.53 0.05 -9.49
N PRO A 61 -6.72 0.49 -9.04
CA PRO A 61 -7.27 -0.07 -7.83
C PRO A 61 -7.66 -1.52 -8.08
N TRP A 62 -7.60 -2.35 -7.03
CA TRP A 62 -7.95 -3.76 -7.13
C TRP A 62 -9.33 -4.02 -7.73
N GLU A 63 -10.33 -3.22 -7.36
CA GLU A 63 -11.70 -3.36 -7.85
C GLU A 63 -11.86 -3.13 -9.36
N LEU A 64 -10.93 -2.41 -10.00
CA LEU A 64 -10.94 -2.17 -11.45
C LEU A 64 -10.01 -3.10 -12.22
N LEU A 65 -9.29 -4.01 -11.55
CA LEU A 65 -8.61 -5.10 -12.24
C LEU A 65 -9.63 -6.07 -12.84
N LEU A 66 -9.40 -6.46 -14.09
CA LEU A 66 -10.13 -7.56 -14.72
C LEU A 66 -9.89 -8.87 -13.94
N PRO A 67 -10.83 -9.83 -13.98
CA PRO A 67 -10.63 -11.12 -13.31
C PRO A 67 -9.33 -11.82 -13.73
N LEU A 68 -8.93 -11.71 -14.99
CA LEU A 68 -7.66 -12.25 -15.49
C LEU A 68 -6.45 -11.48 -14.93
N GLU A 69 -6.52 -10.15 -14.79
CA GLU A 69 -5.44 -9.35 -14.20
C GLU A 69 -5.23 -9.73 -12.72
N LYS A 70 -6.32 -9.95 -11.98
CA LYS A 70 -6.27 -10.45 -10.60
C LYS A 70 -5.62 -11.82 -10.51
N ASP A 71 -6.08 -12.77 -11.33
CA ASP A 71 -5.52 -14.14 -11.39
C ASP A 71 -4.01 -14.12 -11.70
N ILE A 72 -3.58 -13.36 -12.71
CA ILE A 72 -2.17 -13.20 -13.07
C ILE A 72 -1.36 -12.65 -11.89
N TYR A 73 -1.86 -11.62 -11.21
CA TYR A 73 -1.16 -11.02 -10.07
C TYR A 73 -1.04 -11.99 -8.89
N LEU A 74 -2.11 -12.71 -8.54
CA LEU A 74 -2.11 -13.72 -7.46
C LEU A 74 -1.14 -14.86 -7.76
N ARG A 75 -1.12 -15.35 -9.01
CA ARG A 75 -0.16 -16.39 -9.45
C ARG A 75 1.28 -15.90 -9.45
N ALA A 76 1.53 -14.63 -9.79
CA ALA A 76 2.86 -14.05 -9.72
C ALA A 76 3.36 -13.95 -8.27
N ILE A 77 2.48 -13.58 -7.32
CA ILE A 77 2.80 -13.59 -5.88
C ILE A 77 3.13 -15.02 -5.42
N ALA A 78 2.24 -15.97 -5.67
CA ALA A 78 2.44 -17.38 -5.30
C ALA A 78 3.78 -17.91 -5.83
N ARG A 79 4.06 -17.66 -7.11
CA ARG A 79 5.34 -18.03 -7.74
C ARG A 79 6.54 -17.36 -7.07
N SER A 80 6.46 -16.08 -6.73
CA SER A 80 7.53 -15.38 -6.02
C SER A 80 7.80 -15.92 -4.63
N MET A 81 6.78 -16.46 -3.96
CA MET A 81 6.94 -17.16 -2.69
C MET A 81 7.61 -18.52 -2.89
N ASP A 82 7.19 -19.29 -3.89
CA ASP A 82 7.79 -20.58 -4.24
C ASP A 82 9.28 -20.46 -4.64
N ASP A 83 9.61 -19.44 -5.43
CA ASP A 83 10.98 -19.19 -5.91
C ASP A 83 11.87 -18.55 -4.82
N GLY A 84 11.31 -18.22 -3.64
CA GLY A 84 12.03 -17.64 -2.51
C GLY A 84 12.40 -16.16 -2.68
N TYR A 85 11.91 -15.48 -3.71
CA TYR A 85 12.13 -14.05 -3.90
C TYR A 85 11.29 -13.20 -2.94
N TYR A 86 10.08 -13.65 -2.61
CA TYR A 86 9.15 -12.88 -1.78
C TYR A 86 9.70 -12.61 -0.37
N ILE A 87 10.28 -13.62 0.29
CA ILE A 87 10.86 -13.48 1.63
C ILE A 87 12.01 -12.46 1.66
N LYS A 88 12.69 -12.21 0.53
CA LYS A 88 13.74 -11.19 0.44
C LYS A 88 13.21 -9.77 0.61
N PHE A 89 11.96 -9.50 0.27
CA PHE A 89 11.34 -8.19 0.55
C PHE A 89 10.99 -8.02 2.02
N VAL A 90 10.71 -9.11 2.74
CA VAL A 90 10.60 -9.11 4.20
C VAL A 90 11.96 -8.83 4.84
N GLU A 91 13.02 -9.47 4.35
CA GLU A 91 14.39 -9.20 4.80
C GLU A 91 14.80 -7.73 4.60
N ILE A 92 14.47 -7.13 3.45
CA ILE A 92 14.75 -5.70 3.21
C ILE A 92 14.10 -4.84 4.28
N HIS A 93 12.81 -5.06 4.53
CA HIS A 93 12.04 -4.20 5.43
C HIS A 93 12.42 -4.38 6.91
N THR A 94 12.94 -5.56 7.29
CA THR A 94 13.36 -5.89 8.66
C THR A 94 14.85 -5.66 8.93
N GLU A 95 15.68 -5.46 7.90
CA GLU A 95 17.10 -5.16 8.09
C GLU A 95 17.26 -3.81 8.80
N GLN A 96 17.97 -3.83 9.93
CA GLN A 96 18.02 -2.72 10.88
C GLN A 96 18.35 -1.37 10.24
N MET A 97 19.39 -1.27 9.42
CA MET A 97 19.79 0.02 8.84
C MET A 97 18.75 0.53 7.84
N THR A 98 18.21 -0.39 7.06
CA THR A 98 17.17 -0.15 6.06
C THR A 98 15.87 0.32 6.71
N THR A 99 15.38 -0.37 7.75
CA THR A 99 14.18 0.03 8.50
C THR A 99 14.30 1.44 9.09
N MET A 100 15.50 1.81 9.56
CA MET A 100 15.77 3.11 10.17
C MET A 100 15.78 4.27 9.15
N GLU A 101 15.88 3.97 7.86
CA GLU A 101 15.64 4.94 6.78
C GLU A 101 14.19 4.90 6.28
N ALA A 102 13.62 3.70 6.21
CA ALA A 102 12.25 3.47 5.76
C ALA A 102 11.21 4.18 6.63
N HIS A 103 11.43 4.27 7.95
CA HIS A 103 10.45 4.76 8.93
C HIS A 103 10.96 5.85 9.86
N GLU A 104 10.05 6.72 10.28
CA GLU A 104 10.26 7.90 11.12
C GLU A 104 11.32 8.87 10.53
N THR A 105 11.39 8.93 9.19
CA THR A 105 12.26 9.86 8.46
C THR A 105 11.47 10.62 7.40
N CYS A 106 12.05 11.70 6.88
CA CYS A 106 11.44 12.45 5.78
C CYS A 106 11.42 11.68 4.44
N MET A 107 12.04 10.50 4.38
CA MET A 107 12.20 9.72 3.16
C MET A 107 11.26 8.52 3.05
N PHE A 108 10.40 8.28 4.05
CA PHE A 108 9.47 7.14 4.10
C PHE A 108 8.75 6.88 2.77
N LEU A 109 8.18 7.91 2.12
CA LEU A 109 7.49 7.74 0.83
C LEU A 109 8.43 7.28 -0.30
N TYR A 110 9.62 7.86 -0.38
CA TYR A 110 10.58 7.60 -1.46
C TYR A 110 11.24 6.23 -1.28
N TRP A 111 11.54 5.87 -0.04
CA TRP A 111 12.07 4.55 0.29
C TRP A 111 11.07 3.44 -0.09
N HIS A 112 9.80 3.58 0.31
CA HIS A 112 8.77 2.60 -0.02
C HIS A 112 8.43 2.57 -1.53
N ARG A 113 8.54 3.71 -2.23
CA ARG A 113 8.40 3.76 -3.70
C ARG A 113 9.42 2.89 -4.40
N LEU A 114 10.69 2.94 -3.99
CA LEU A 114 11.73 2.08 -4.52
C LEU A 114 11.46 0.60 -4.22
N LEU A 115 11.04 0.27 -2.99
CA LEU A 115 10.64 -1.09 -2.63
C LEU A 115 9.52 -1.63 -3.55
N LEU A 116 8.47 -0.82 -3.79
CA LEU A 116 7.36 -1.18 -4.68
C LEU A 116 7.81 -1.39 -6.13
N LEU A 117 8.71 -0.56 -6.64
CA LEU A 117 9.25 -0.69 -8.00
C LEU A 117 10.08 -1.96 -8.15
N GLY A 118 10.94 -2.27 -7.19
CA GLY A 118 11.70 -3.52 -7.19
C GLY A 118 10.80 -4.75 -7.09
N PHE A 119 9.75 -4.71 -6.27
CA PHE A 119 8.77 -5.79 -6.16
C PHE A 119 8.01 -5.99 -7.47
N GLU A 120 7.56 -4.89 -8.08
CA GLU A 120 6.89 -4.91 -9.40
C GLU A 120 7.81 -5.48 -10.49
N ASN A 121 9.08 -5.06 -10.53
CA ASN A 121 10.07 -5.56 -11.48
C ASN A 121 10.33 -7.07 -11.28
N MET A 122 10.39 -7.54 -10.03
CA MET A 122 10.51 -8.96 -9.71
C MET A 122 9.33 -9.76 -10.28
N LEU A 123 8.09 -9.31 -10.07
CA LEU A 123 6.92 -10.00 -10.64
C LEU A 123 6.92 -9.99 -12.17
N ARG A 124 7.28 -8.85 -12.78
CA ARG A 124 7.36 -8.71 -14.25
C ARG A 124 8.45 -9.56 -14.87
N SER A 125 9.52 -9.86 -14.14
CA SER A 125 10.66 -10.64 -14.62
C SER A 125 10.30 -12.07 -15.03
N TYR A 126 9.19 -12.61 -14.56
CA TYR A 126 8.68 -13.91 -14.99
C TYR A 126 8.26 -13.95 -16.47
N GLY A 127 8.14 -12.80 -17.12
CA GLY A 127 7.88 -12.70 -18.55
C GLY A 127 6.46 -13.13 -18.95
N GLY A 128 6.22 -13.19 -20.26
CA GLY A 128 4.94 -13.68 -20.81
C GLY A 128 3.73 -12.90 -20.29
N GLU A 129 2.77 -13.59 -19.67
CA GLU A 129 1.58 -12.98 -19.09
C GLU A 129 1.87 -12.04 -17.90
N PHE A 130 3.02 -12.21 -17.24
CA PHE A 130 3.43 -11.41 -16.09
C PHE A 130 4.10 -10.08 -16.50
N SER A 131 4.53 -9.96 -17.75
CA SER A 131 5.33 -8.83 -18.25
C SER A 131 4.66 -7.46 -18.08
N CYS A 132 3.34 -7.41 -17.97
CA CYS A 132 2.58 -6.17 -17.86
C CYS A 132 2.02 -5.91 -16.45
N ILE A 133 2.43 -6.69 -15.44
CA ILE A 133 2.01 -6.46 -14.05
C ILE A 133 2.40 -5.05 -13.61
N THR A 134 1.44 -4.38 -12.96
CA THR A 134 1.67 -3.23 -12.09
C THR A 134 1.14 -3.59 -10.72
N VAL A 135 1.79 -3.15 -9.64
CA VAL A 135 1.25 -3.37 -8.29
C VAL A 135 -0.07 -2.60 -8.14
N PRO A 136 -1.21 -3.28 -7.90
CA PRO A 136 -2.48 -2.61 -7.67
C PRO A 136 -2.47 -1.91 -6.32
N TYR A 137 -3.29 -0.89 -6.17
CA TYR A 137 -3.50 -0.24 -4.88
C TYR A 137 -4.83 -0.65 -4.26
N TRP A 138 -4.92 -0.56 -2.94
CA TRP A 138 -6.15 -0.81 -2.20
C TRP A 138 -6.91 0.50 -1.97
N ASN A 139 -8.05 0.66 -2.63
CA ASN A 139 -8.91 1.83 -2.45
C ASN A 139 -9.76 1.72 -1.17
N TYR A 140 -9.10 1.61 -0.01
CA TYR A 140 -9.77 1.55 1.29
C TYR A 140 -10.59 2.81 1.61
N VAL A 141 -10.45 3.90 0.85
CA VAL A 141 -11.23 5.13 1.04
C VAL A 141 -12.68 4.91 0.61
N ASP A 142 -12.88 4.32 -0.57
CA ASP A 142 -14.22 3.96 -1.04
C ASP A 142 -14.77 2.74 -0.27
N ASP A 143 -13.92 1.78 0.11
CA ASP A 143 -14.37 0.66 0.97
C ASP A 143 -14.83 1.18 2.35
N ASN A 144 -14.13 2.17 2.92
CA ASN A 144 -14.52 2.81 4.16
C ASN A 144 -15.79 3.66 4.00
N GLU A 145 -16.02 4.29 2.84
CA GLU A 145 -17.29 4.97 2.57
C GLU A 145 -18.47 3.98 2.59
N ARG A 146 -18.28 2.78 2.04
CA ARG A 146 -19.27 1.70 2.12
C ARG A 146 -19.51 1.25 3.56
N TYR A 147 -18.46 1.19 4.38
CA TYR A 147 -18.56 0.94 5.82
C TYR A 147 -19.36 2.05 6.53
N LEU A 148 -19.05 3.33 6.28
CA LEU A 148 -19.72 4.49 6.88
C LEU A 148 -21.18 4.64 6.49
N THR A 149 -21.56 4.18 5.30
CA THR A 149 -22.95 4.15 4.82
C THR A 149 -23.72 2.90 5.28
N GLY A 150 -23.03 1.92 5.89
CA GLY A 150 -23.63 0.71 6.45
C GLY A 150 -23.91 -0.38 5.42
N GLN A 151 -23.23 -0.32 4.26
CA GLN A 151 -23.36 -1.33 3.20
C GLN A 151 -22.61 -2.64 3.53
N CYS A 152 -21.65 -2.56 4.45
CA CYS A 152 -20.81 -3.65 4.93
C CYS A 152 -20.38 -3.34 6.37
N ARG A 153 -19.84 -4.33 7.10
CA ARG A 153 -19.66 -4.27 8.56
C ARG A 153 -18.23 -4.32 9.05
N SER A 154 -17.28 -4.66 8.20
CA SER A 154 -15.87 -4.82 8.59
C SER A 154 -14.94 -4.53 7.42
N MET A 155 -13.64 -4.45 7.70
CA MET A 155 -12.64 -4.25 6.67
C MET A 155 -12.70 -5.35 5.61
N GLU A 156 -12.79 -6.62 6.02
CA GLU A 156 -12.86 -7.75 5.09
C GLU A 156 -14.18 -7.81 4.33
N ASP A 157 -15.32 -7.51 4.96
CA ASP A 157 -16.64 -7.48 4.31
C ASP A 157 -16.74 -6.36 3.24
N CYS A 158 -16.13 -5.20 3.52
CA CYS A 158 -16.09 -4.13 2.54
C CYS A 158 -15.05 -4.40 1.43
N SER A 159 -13.85 -4.86 1.76
CA SER A 159 -12.72 -4.84 0.84
C SER A 159 -12.58 -6.14 0.07
N GLN A 160 -12.84 -6.12 -1.25
CA GLN A 160 -12.66 -7.31 -2.08
C GLN A 160 -11.20 -7.80 -2.09
N ILE A 161 -10.23 -6.89 -2.08
CA ILE A 161 -8.81 -7.26 -2.10
C ILE A 161 -8.41 -8.12 -0.89
N LEU A 162 -8.96 -7.85 0.31
CA LEU A 162 -8.65 -8.63 1.50
C LEU A 162 -9.11 -10.09 1.35
N ARG A 163 -10.32 -10.29 0.78
CA ARG A 163 -10.86 -11.62 0.49
C ARG A 163 -10.11 -12.32 -0.64
N ASP A 164 -9.84 -11.62 -1.73
CA ASP A 164 -9.14 -12.18 -2.90
C ASP A 164 -7.67 -12.55 -2.56
N LEU A 165 -7.05 -11.89 -1.56
CA LEU A 165 -5.74 -12.24 -1.01
C LEU A 165 -5.81 -13.28 0.13
N GLY A 166 -6.90 -14.04 0.22
CA GLY A 166 -7.03 -15.20 1.09
C GLY A 166 -7.89 -15.00 2.36
N GLY A 167 -8.33 -13.77 2.64
CA GLY A 167 -9.15 -13.43 3.80
C GLY A 167 -8.44 -13.58 5.15
N SER A 168 -9.19 -13.57 6.25
CA SER A 168 -8.64 -13.72 7.60
C SER A 168 -9.03 -15.00 8.35
N GLU A 169 -10.14 -15.66 7.99
CA GLU A 169 -10.69 -16.76 8.79
C GLU A 169 -10.25 -18.16 8.35
N SER A 170 -9.80 -18.33 7.10
CA SER A 170 -9.44 -19.63 6.53
C SER A 170 -8.03 -20.07 6.94
N GLY A 171 -7.87 -20.41 8.21
CA GLY A 171 -6.59 -20.79 8.80
C GLY A 171 -6.73 -21.46 10.16
N TYR A 172 -5.63 -21.50 10.90
CA TYR A 172 -5.60 -22.01 12.28
C TYR A 172 -4.73 -21.10 13.16
N GLU A 173 -5.11 -20.95 14.43
CA GLU A 173 -4.33 -20.17 15.39
C GLU A 173 -2.93 -20.76 15.57
N GLN A 174 -1.90 -20.00 15.20
CA GLN A 174 -0.51 -20.41 15.34
C GLN A 174 0.43 -19.20 15.41
N THR A 175 1.54 -19.37 16.13
CA THR A 175 2.69 -18.46 16.05
C THR A 175 3.70 -18.97 15.01
N VAL A 176 4.05 -18.11 14.06
CA VAL A 176 5.10 -18.36 13.05
C VAL A 176 6.25 -17.40 13.29
N THR A 177 7.48 -17.91 13.26
CA THR A 177 8.68 -17.07 13.36
C THR A 177 9.08 -16.62 11.98
N ILE A 178 8.69 -15.41 11.59
CA ILE A 178 8.97 -14.83 10.28
C ILE A 178 10.24 -14.01 10.38
N ASN A 179 11.26 -14.34 9.60
CA ASN A 179 12.58 -13.69 9.60
C ASN A 179 13.08 -13.33 11.03
N GLY A 180 13.00 -14.31 11.94
CA GLY A 180 13.48 -14.19 13.31
C GLY A 180 12.45 -13.70 14.35
N THR A 181 11.30 -13.16 13.93
CA THR A 181 10.29 -12.59 14.83
C THR A 181 9.08 -13.51 15.00
N PRO A 182 8.73 -13.93 16.24
CA PRO A 182 7.54 -14.74 16.49
C PRO A 182 6.26 -13.90 16.40
N ILE A 183 5.40 -14.23 15.43
CA ILE A 183 4.16 -13.52 15.15
C ILE A 183 2.98 -14.46 15.30
N GLY A 184 2.01 -14.10 16.14
CA GLY A 184 0.79 -14.85 16.38
C GLY A 184 -0.42 -14.29 15.64
N GLY A 185 -1.38 -15.15 15.35
CA GLY A 185 -2.67 -14.83 14.75
C GLY A 185 -3.29 -16.06 14.10
N THR A 186 -4.32 -15.84 13.31
CA THR A 186 -4.86 -16.89 12.44
C THR A 186 -3.89 -17.11 11.28
N CYS A 187 -3.21 -18.26 11.24
CA CYS A 187 -2.29 -18.59 10.16
C CYS A 187 -3.10 -19.00 8.93
N VAL A 188 -3.36 -18.04 8.06
CA VAL A 188 -4.20 -18.21 6.86
C VAL A 188 -3.38 -18.92 5.79
N ALA A 189 -3.93 -20.02 5.28
CA ALA A 189 -3.31 -20.91 4.29
C ALA A 189 -4.13 -20.97 2.99
N THR A 190 -4.84 -19.89 2.68
CA THR A 190 -5.51 -19.72 1.40
C THR A 190 -4.55 -19.06 0.42
N SER A 191 -4.53 -19.55 -0.82
CA SER A 191 -3.69 -18.98 -1.88
C SER A 191 -3.90 -17.46 -2.04
N PRO A 192 -2.82 -16.68 -2.16
CA PRO A 192 -1.42 -17.10 -2.40
C PRO A 192 -0.61 -17.44 -1.14
N LEU A 193 -1.17 -17.32 0.07
CA LEU A 193 -0.42 -17.47 1.33
C LEU A 193 0.05 -18.90 1.63
N ASP A 194 -0.56 -19.90 1.01
CA ASP A 194 -0.12 -21.31 1.09
C ASP A 194 1.23 -21.57 0.40
N HIS A 195 1.75 -20.59 -0.34
CA HIS A 195 3.08 -20.64 -0.92
C HIS A 195 4.15 -19.99 -0.01
N PHE A 196 3.74 -19.27 1.03
CA PHE A 196 4.66 -18.48 1.85
C PHE A 196 5.65 -19.35 2.63
N CYS A 197 6.91 -18.92 2.63
CA CYS A 197 7.97 -19.46 3.45
C CYS A 197 8.53 -18.38 4.38
N GLU A 198 8.60 -18.69 5.67
CA GLU A 198 8.87 -17.71 6.73
C GLU A 198 10.34 -17.31 6.88
N ALA A 199 11.27 -18.01 6.21
CA ALA A 199 12.70 -17.71 6.18
C ALA A 199 13.33 -18.23 4.87
N SER A 200 14.44 -17.62 4.47
CA SER A 200 15.13 -17.92 3.21
C SER A 200 15.84 -19.28 3.17
N HIS A 201 16.25 -19.80 4.32
CA HIS A 201 16.86 -21.14 4.43
C HIS A 201 15.84 -22.28 4.38
N LEU A 202 14.54 -21.98 4.48
CA LEU A 202 13.46 -22.97 4.45
C LEU A 202 12.94 -23.12 3.02
N HIS A 203 12.62 -24.36 2.64
CA HIS A 203 12.06 -24.65 1.32
C HIS A 203 11.04 -25.78 1.36
N GLY A 204 10.11 -25.78 0.40
CA GLY A 204 9.15 -26.86 0.21
C GLY A 204 8.34 -27.16 1.47
N ASP A 205 8.38 -28.41 1.93
CA ASP A 205 7.58 -28.86 3.08
C ASP A 205 8.13 -28.40 4.45
N GLN A 206 9.26 -27.67 4.47
CA GLN A 206 9.79 -27.05 5.68
C GLN A 206 9.08 -25.74 6.02
N CYS A 207 8.52 -25.07 5.02
CA CYS A 207 7.79 -23.83 5.17
C CYS A 207 6.48 -24.05 5.93
N ARG A 208 6.04 -23.07 6.72
CA ARG A 208 4.71 -23.13 7.35
C ARG A 208 3.56 -23.07 6.36
N ARG A 209 3.76 -22.45 5.17
CA ARG A 209 2.72 -22.31 4.14
C ARG A 209 1.47 -21.60 4.65
N CYS A 210 1.67 -20.57 5.45
CA CYS A 210 0.62 -19.68 5.93
C CYS A 210 1.21 -18.37 6.46
N VAL A 211 0.39 -17.33 6.50
CA VAL A 211 0.75 -16.02 7.08
C VAL A 211 -0.20 -15.72 8.25
N PRO A 212 0.31 -15.42 9.46
CA PRO A 212 -0.53 -15.00 10.59
C PRO A 212 -1.22 -13.66 10.31
N ARG A 213 -2.55 -13.62 10.38
CA ARG A 213 -3.39 -12.42 10.21
C ARG A 213 -4.24 -12.13 11.45
N GLY A 214 -4.68 -10.88 11.57
CA GLY A 214 -5.72 -10.47 12.52
C GLY A 214 -7.12 -10.83 12.03
N ALA A 215 -8.14 -10.66 12.89
CA ALA A 215 -9.53 -11.02 12.61
C ALA A 215 -10.28 -9.95 11.78
N TRP A 216 -9.91 -9.80 10.50
CA TRP A 216 -10.38 -8.71 9.63
C TRP A 216 -11.91 -8.70 9.42
N GLU A 217 -12.57 -9.86 9.49
CA GLU A 217 -14.04 -9.99 9.42
C GLU A 217 -14.79 -9.28 10.56
N SER A 218 -14.09 -9.00 11.67
CA SER A 218 -14.64 -8.27 12.82
C SER A 218 -13.96 -6.93 13.08
N THR A 219 -13.05 -6.52 12.20
CA THR A 219 -12.25 -5.31 12.38
C THR A 219 -12.90 -4.12 11.66
N PRO A 220 -13.17 -2.99 12.34
CA PRO A 220 -13.70 -1.80 11.72
C PRO A 220 -12.61 -1.05 10.93
N PHE A 221 -13.02 -0.22 9.97
CA PHE A 221 -12.07 0.70 9.33
C PHE A 221 -11.53 1.75 10.31
N PRO A 222 -10.23 2.04 10.29
CA PRO A 222 -9.70 3.19 11.01
C PRO A 222 -10.27 4.51 10.45
N PRO A 223 -10.64 5.47 11.31
CA PRO A 223 -11.15 6.77 10.85
C PRO A 223 -10.21 7.55 9.93
N THR A 224 -8.91 7.30 10.04
CA THR A 224 -7.83 7.86 9.21
C THR A 224 -7.92 7.47 7.73
N THR A 225 -8.71 6.44 7.40
CA THR A 225 -9.00 6.02 6.01
C THR A 225 -10.12 6.86 5.37
N SER A 226 -10.80 7.73 6.13
CA SER A 226 -11.81 8.65 5.58
C SER A 226 -11.18 9.77 4.75
N VAL A 227 -11.90 10.23 3.71
CA VAL A 227 -11.44 11.34 2.86
C VAL A 227 -11.17 12.63 3.65
N SER A 228 -11.92 12.87 4.73
CA SER A 228 -11.72 14.03 5.61
C SER A 228 -10.39 13.99 6.36
N SER A 229 -10.01 12.82 6.89
CA SER A 229 -8.71 12.68 7.55
C SER A 229 -7.57 12.69 6.53
N LEU A 230 -7.77 12.08 5.36
CA LEU A 230 -6.78 12.12 4.28
C LEU A 230 -6.49 13.53 3.80
N ALA A 231 -7.51 14.35 3.57
CA ALA A 231 -7.30 15.75 3.19
C ALA A 231 -6.43 16.47 4.23
N ARG A 232 -6.68 16.26 5.52
CA ARG A 232 -5.85 16.81 6.61
C ARG A 232 -4.42 16.29 6.58
N GLN A 233 -4.21 14.99 6.44
CA GLN A 233 -2.87 14.40 6.37
C GLN A 233 -2.06 14.95 5.20
N LEU A 234 -2.70 15.21 4.06
CA LEU A 234 -2.04 15.71 2.84
C LEU A 234 -1.81 17.22 2.81
N PHE A 235 -2.74 18.03 3.33
CA PHE A 235 -2.72 19.48 3.08
C PHE A 235 -2.45 20.33 4.32
N ALA A 236 -2.48 19.75 5.54
CA ALA A 236 -2.29 20.53 6.77
C ALA A 236 -0.86 21.07 6.94
N THR A 237 0.15 20.31 6.53
CA THR A 237 1.57 20.65 6.66
C THR A 237 2.25 20.52 5.29
N PRO A 238 2.25 21.58 4.48
CA PRO A 238 2.58 21.51 3.05
C PRO A 238 4.09 21.47 2.80
N THR A 239 4.81 20.55 3.44
CA THR A 239 6.20 20.19 3.13
C THR A 239 6.27 18.68 3.00
N ILE A 240 7.25 18.15 2.26
CA ILE A 240 7.37 16.69 2.13
C ILE A 240 7.56 16.03 3.49
N ALA A 241 8.39 16.62 4.36
CA ALA A 241 8.60 16.12 5.72
C ALA A 241 7.32 16.15 6.57
N GLY A 242 6.47 17.18 6.40
CA GLY A 242 5.20 17.30 7.09
C GLY A 242 4.18 16.25 6.65
N VAL A 243 4.02 16.07 5.34
CA VAL A 243 3.07 15.09 4.78
C VAL A 243 3.51 13.66 5.04
N VAL A 244 4.80 13.37 4.91
CA VAL A 244 5.37 12.07 5.28
C VAL A 244 5.05 11.72 6.73
N ALA A 245 5.33 12.65 7.66
CA ALA A 245 5.06 12.42 9.08
C ALA A 245 3.57 12.21 9.38
N ASN A 246 2.69 12.91 8.68
CA ASN A 246 1.23 12.74 8.84
C ASN A 246 0.73 11.41 8.27
N LEU A 247 1.20 11.02 7.09
CA LEU A 247 0.78 9.78 6.45
C LEU A 247 1.26 8.56 7.23
N GLU A 248 2.51 8.59 7.70
CA GLU A 248 3.11 7.53 8.50
C GLU A 248 2.36 7.35 9.83
N ALA A 249 2.25 8.42 10.64
CA ALA A 249 1.57 8.36 11.93
C ALA A 249 0.02 8.26 11.84
N GLY A 250 -0.52 8.53 10.66
CA GLY A 250 -1.95 8.52 10.36
C GLY A 250 -2.35 7.21 9.72
N ILE A 251 -2.67 7.28 8.42
CA ILE A 251 -3.28 6.17 7.71
C ILE A 251 -2.39 4.93 7.60
N HIS A 252 -1.08 5.07 7.53
CA HIS A 252 -0.15 3.93 7.51
C HIS A 252 -0.22 3.13 8.82
N ASP A 253 0.15 3.73 9.95
CA ASP A 253 0.20 3.03 11.25
C ASP A 253 -1.16 2.46 11.65
N THR A 254 -2.25 3.17 11.34
CA THR A 254 -3.60 2.73 11.71
C THR A 254 -4.10 1.55 10.87
N VAL A 255 -3.77 1.48 9.58
CA VAL A 255 -4.10 0.31 8.75
C VAL A 255 -3.25 -0.90 9.16
N HIS A 256 -1.95 -0.71 9.37
CA HIS A 256 -1.08 -1.76 9.92
C HIS A 256 -1.60 -2.29 11.27
N SER A 257 -1.98 -1.40 12.17
CA SER A 257 -2.52 -1.76 13.48
C SER A 257 -3.85 -2.52 13.39
N ALA A 258 -4.74 -2.08 12.50
CA ALA A 258 -6.04 -2.72 12.31
C ALA A 258 -5.90 -4.14 11.72
N LEU A 259 -5.04 -4.32 10.72
CA LEU A 259 -4.84 -5.64 10.11
C LEU A 259 -4.14 -6.62 11.05
N SER A 260 -3.30 -6.14 11.97
CA SER A 260 -2.62 -6.97 12.99
C SER A 260 -1.89 -8.18 12.36
N GLY A 261 -1.65 -9.26 13.10
CA GLY A 261 -0.86 -10.40 12.61
C GLY A 261 0.50 -9.92 12.09
N ALA A 262 0.93 -10.40 10.93
CA ALA A 262 2.15 -9.94 10.26
C ALA A 262 2.15 -8.43 9.98
N MET A 263 1.01 -7.85 9.58
CA MET A 263 0.88 -6.40 9.33
C MET A 263 1.11 -5.54 10.59
N GLY A 264 1.05 -6.14 11.79
CA GLY A 264 1.35 -5.49 13.06
C GLY A 264 2.82 -5.54 13.49
N PHE A 265 3.74 -5.95 12.62
CA PHE A 265 5.19 -5.99 12.86
C PHE A 265 6.00 -5.43 11.67
N LEU A 266 7.33 -5.35 11.81
CA LEU A 266 8.22 -4.99 10.72
C LEU A 266 8.26 -6.07 9.63
N GLU A 267 7.83 -7.29 9.93
CA GLU A 267 7.64 -8.36 8.95
C GLU A 267 6.37 -8.18 8.11
N ALA A 268 5.69 -7.03 8.18
CA ALA A 268 4.46 -6.73 7.43
C ALA A 268 4.50 -7.12 5.94
N PRO A 269 5.61 -6.98 5.18
CA PRO A 269 5.67 -7.46 3.80
C PRO A 269 5.43 -8.97 3.64
N ALA A 270 5.47 -9.77 4.71
CA ALA A 270 5.07 -11.18 4.67
C ALA A 270 3.62 -11.35 4.21
N ASP A 271 2.76 -10.37 4.48
CA ASP A 271 1.39 -10.33 3.97
C ASP A 271 1.33 -9.56 2.64
N PRO A 272 0.84 -10.17 1.53
CA PRO A 272 0.73 -9.51 0.23
C PRO A 272 -0.10 -8.22 0.20
N ILE A 273 -1.00 -8.02 1.17
CA ILE A 273 -1.75 -6.76 1.27
C ILE A 273 -0.83 -5.55 1.53
N PHE A 274 0.35 -5.76 2.11
CA PHE A 274 1.38 -4.74 2.34
C PHE A 274 1.66 -3.93 1.07
N PHE A 275 1.90 -4.61 -0.05
CA PHE A 275 2.28 -3.94 -1.30
C PHE A 275 1.14 -3.09 -1.85
N SER A 276 -0.11 -3.54 -1.71
CA SER A 276 -1.28 -2.76 -2.14
C SER A 276 -1.62 -1.62 -1.18
N HIS A 277 -1.37 -1.79 0.13
CA HIS A 277 -1.45 -0.71 1.11
C HIS A 277 -0.43 0.39 0.80
N HIS A 278 0.85 0.03 0.62
CA HIS A 278 1.89 1.01 0.29
C HIS A 278 1.74 1.61 -1.11
N ALA A 279 1.15 0.90 -2.07
CA ALA A 279 0.77 1.49 -3.35
C ALA A 279 -0.31 2.58 -3.20
N SER A 280 -1.22 2.45 -2.22
CA SER A 280 -2.18 3.49 -1.86
C SER A 280 -1.51 4.68 -1.16
N ILE A 281 -0.54 4.43 -0.27
CA ILE A 281 0.27 5.51 0.34
C ILE A 281 1.04 6.29 -0.74
N ASP A 282 1.59 5.60 -1.74
CA ASP A 282 2.28 6.22 -2.87
C ASP A 282 1.34 7.03 -3.79
N LEU A 283 0.11 6.54 -3.99
CA LEU A 283 -0.97 7.28 -4.65
C LEU A 283 -1.30 8.58 -3.91
N LEU A 284 -1.39 8.55 -2.58
CA LEU A 284 -1.65 9.74 -1.76
C LEU A 284 -0.53 10.78 -1.93
N HIS A 285 0.73 10.33 -2.07
CA HIS A 285 1.83 11.23 -2.45
C HIS A 285 1.64 11.85 -3.84
N SER A 286 1.13 11.08 -4.82
CA SER A 286 0.83 11.61 -6.16
C SER A 286 -0.28 12.69 -6.13
N ILE A 287 -1.29 12.53 -5.25
CA ILE A 287 -2.32 13.56 -4.99
C ILE A 287 -1.68 14.80 -4.38
N TYR A 288 -0.87 14.65 -3.33
CA TYR A 288 -0.13 15.75 -2.72
C TYR A 288 0.74 16.47 -3.75
N TYR A 289 1.51 15.74 -4.54
CA TYR A 289 2.42 16.31 -5.53
C TYR A 289 1.64 17.17 -6.54
N LYS A 290 0.53 16.67 -7.07
CA LYS A 290 -0.33 17.48 -7.96
C LYS A 290 -0.88 18.71 -7.24
N CYS A 291 -1.50 18.53 -6.07
CA CYS A 291 -2.32 19.58 -5.44
C CYS A 291 -1.51 20.63 -4.67
N VAL A 292 -0.35 20.26 -4.13
CA VAL A 292 0.48 21.11 -3.27
C VAL A 292 1.70 21.63 -4.00
N VAL A 293 2.43 20.79 -4.75
CA VAL A 293 3.55 21.26 -5.57
C VAL A 293 3.03 22.07 -6.76
N GLY A 294 1.80 21.77 -7.23
CA GLY A 294 1.08 22.52 -8.25
C GLY A 294 1.47 22.11 -9.68
N ASN A 295 1.93 20.86 -9.83
CA ASN A 295 2.66 20.48 -11.02
C ASN A 295 1.92 19.54 -11.98
N THR A 296 1.68 20.01 -13.21
CA THR A 296 1.06 19.24 -14.29
C THR A 296 2.08 18.60 -15.24
N VAL A 297 3.37 18.95 -15.16
CA VAL A 297 4.46 18.42 -16.01
C VAL A 297 5.77 18.34 -15.23
N PRO A 298 6.67 17.37 -15.38
CA PRO A 298 7.86 17.25 -14.52
C PRO A 298 8.64 18.57 -14.34
N ILE A 299 8.90 18.96 -13.09
CA ILE A 299 9.66 20.19 -12.80
C ILE A 299 11.18 19.94 -12.93
N PRO A 300 11.97 20.93 -13.41
CA PRO A 300 13.42 20.77 -13.53
C PRO A 300 14.12 20.47 -12.20
N LEU A 301 15.22 19.73 -12.27
CA LEU A 301 16.02 19.31 -11.11
C LEU A 301 16.37 20.47 -10.16
N GLN A 302 16.78 21.62 -10.70
CA GLN A 302 17.15 22.79 -9.90
C GLN A 302 15.97 23.34 -9.09
N GLN A 303 14.74 23.21 -9.61
CA GLN A 303 13.54 23.61 -8.89
C GLN A 303 13.18 22.57 -7.81
N LYS A 304 13.33 21.27 -8.11
CA LYS A 304 13.13 20.19 -7.11
C LYS A 304 14.01 20.39 -5.88
N LEU A 305 15.29 20.75 -6.08
CA LEU A 305 16.27 20.96 -5.01
C LEU A 305 15.95 22.13 -4.07
N LEU A 306 15.17 23.10 -4.53
CA LEU A 306 14.84 24.32 -3.77
C LEU A 306 13.42 24.28 -3.17
N ASP A 307 12.62 23.27 -3.50
CA ASP A 307 11.23 23.19 -3.10
C ASP A 307 11.05 22.28 -1.87
N PRO A 308 10.75 22.81 -0.68
CA PRO A 308 10.54 22.01 0.53
C PRO A 308 9.29 21.12 0.45
N ARG A 309 8.41 21.32 -0.55
CA ARG A 309 7.30 20.42 -0.86
C ARG A 309 7.76 19.16 -1.58
N VAL A 310 8.95 19.19 -2.20
CA VAL A 310 9.49 18.08 -3.00
C VAL A 310 10.60 17.37 -2.24
N TYR A 311 11.51 18.12 -1.63
CA TYR A 311 12.58 17.52 -0.85
C TYR A 311 12.90 18.36 0.38
N THR A 312 13.20 17.71 1.50
CA THR A 312 13.72 18.37 2.69
C THR A 312 14.80 17.48 3.30
N ASN A 313 15.97 18.05 3.56
CA ASN A 313 17.03 17.33 4.25
C ASN A 313 16.58 17.02 5.68
N CYS A 314 16.75 15.78 6.13
CA CYS A 314 16.49 15.40 7.51
C CYS A 314 17.61 14.52 8.08
N PRO A 315 17.75 14.45 9.42
CA PRO A 315 18.72 13.58 10.06
C PRO A 315 18.45 12.11 9.75
N ARG A 316 19.52 11.33 9.55
CA ARG A 316 19.46 9.88 9.60
C ARG A 316 19.24 9.44 11.05
N ARG A 317 18.35 8.48 11.29
CA ARG A 317 18.14 7.92 12.64
C ARG A 317 19.37 7.15 13.11
N THR A 318 20.06 6.48 12.19
CA THR A 318 21.33 5.80 12.43
C THR A 318 22.41 6.32 11.47
N PRO A 319 23.55 6.84 11.97
CA PRO A 319 24.63 7.31 11.11
C PRO A 319 25.26 6.20 10.27
N LEU A 320 25.66 6.53 9.04
CA LEU A 320 26.47 5.64 8.20
C LEU A 320 27.94 5.61 8.67
N GLN A 321 28.77 4.87 7.93
CA GLN A 321 30.21 4.78 8.16
C GLN A 321 30.90 6.16 8.05
N ALA A 322 32.01 6.32 8.76
CA ALA A 322 32.67 7.62 8.96
C ALA A 322 33.09 8.36 7.68
N ASN A 323 33.33 7.64 6.58
CA ASN A 323 33.86 8.19 5.34
C ASN A 323 32.79 8.51 4.28
N VAL A 324 31.51 8.39 4.64
CA VAL A 324 30.38 8.65 3.74
C VAL A 324 29.96 10.12 3.89
N LEU A 325 29.80 10.84 2.77
CA LEU A 325 29.54 12.29 2.76
C LEU A 325 28.24 12.65 3.48
N ASP A 326 27.18 11.89 3.22
CA ASP A 326 25.83 12.03 3.74
C ASP A 326 25.62 11.21 5.02
N ARG A 327 26.69 11.00 5.80
CA ARG A 327 26.69 10.11 6.97
C ARG A 327 25.56 10.32 7.97
N ASN A 328 25.21 11.57 8.25
CA ASN A 328 24.26 11.93 9.33
C ASN A 328 22.96 12.54 8.80
N VAL A 329 22.88 12.85 7.51
CA VAL A 329 21.78 13.63 6.93
C VAL A 329 21.41 12.98 5.60
N LEU A 330 20.12 12.84 5.35
CA LEU A 330 19.58 12.39 4.06
C LEU A 330 19.56 13.59 3.11
N LEU A 331 20.49 13.60 2.17
CA LEU A 331 20.62 14.60 1.10
C LEU A 331 19.88 14.16 -0.16
N PRO A 332 19.52 15.07 -1.07
CA PRO A 332 18.83 14.71 -2.32
C PRO A 332 19.55 13.63 -3.14
N GLU A 333 20.89 13.67 -3.15
CA GLU A 333 21.79 12.73 -3.82
C GLU A 333 22.16 11.51 -2.96
N SER A 334 21.68 11.41 -1.73
CA SER A 334 21.87 10.22 -0.90
C SER A 334 21.26 9.01 -1.60
N SER A 335 22.06 7.95 -1.73
CA SER A 335 21.54 6.66 -2.18
C SER A 335 20.57 6.11 -1.14
N VAL A 336 19.44 5.60 -1.59
CA VAL A 336 18.44 4.91 -0.77
C VAL A 336 19.07 3.61 -0.26
N LEU A 337 19.11 3.44 1.07
CA LEU A 337 19.64 2.23 1.67
C LEU A 337 18.59 1.11 1.67
N LEU A 338 18.73 0.14 0.77
CA LEU A 338 17.98 -1.11 0.75
C LEU A 338 18.96 -2.28 0.79
N ARG A 339 18.89 -3.11 1.84
CA ARG A 339 19.76 -4.28 2.00
C ARG A 339 18.95 -5.49 2.40
N SER A 340 19.29 -6.67 1.88
CA SER A 340 18.65 -7.93 2.28
C SER A 340 19.68 -8.86 2.94
N GLY A 341 19.20 -9.60 3.93
CA GLY A 341 19.89 -10.68 4.62
C GLY A 341 18.97 -11.27 5.68
N GLU A 342 18.82 -12.59 5.68
CA GLU A 342 18.01 -13.31 6.66
C GLU A 342 18.44 -12.96 8.09
N ASP A 343 17.48 -12.62 8.95
CA ASP A 343 17.69 -12.18 10.33
C ASP A 343 18.71 -11.02 10.47
N GLY A 344 18.91 -10.23 9.39
CA GLY A 344 19.92 -9.17 9.34
C GLY A 344 21.38 -9.67 9.33
N VAL A 345 21.61 -10.95 9.05
CA VAL A 345 22.95 -11.55 9.02
C VAL A 345 23.62 -11.28 7.67
N ASN A 346 24.80 -10.64 7.71
CA ASN A 346 25.60 -10.24 6.54
C ASN A 346 24.78 -9.61 5.40
N PRO A 347 24.00 -8.54 5.67
CA PRO A 347 23.11 -8.00 4.66
C PRO A 347 23.90 -7.28 3.56
N THR A 348 23.49 -7.49 2.31
CA THR A 348 24.11 -6.88 1.11
C THR A 348 23.14 -5.90 0.46
N SER A 349 23.65 -4.86 -0.21
CA SER A 349 22.80 -3.91 -0.92
C SER A 349 22.04 -4.59 -2.06
N VAL A 350 20.80 -4.18 -2.31
CA VAL A 350 20.03 -4.65 -3.48
C VAL A 350 20.59 -4.14 -4.81
N PHE A 351 21.55 -3.21 -4.79
CA PHE A 351 22.25 -2.68 -5.96
C PHE A 351 23.65 -3.31 -6.17
N GLU A 352 23.98 -4.34 -5.40
CA GLU A 352 25.22 -5.09 -5.55
C GLU A 352 24.98 -6.32 -6.42
N GLN A 353 25.78 -6.52 -7.47
CA GLN A 353 25.64 -7.64 -8.44
C GLN A 353 25.56 -9.04 -7.81
N GLN A 354 26.16 -9.24 -6.64
CA GLN A 354 26.09 -10.51 -5.90
C GLN A 354 24.76 -10.73 -5.17
N ASN A 355 23.96 -9.68 -4.97
CA ASN A 355 22.66 -9.78 -4.32
C ASN A 355 21.66 -10.38 -5.32
N VAL A 356 20.88 -11.35 -4.85
CA VAL A 356 19.88 -12.04 -5.69
C VAL A 356 18.78 -11.12 -6.23
N LEU A 357 18.59 -9.96 -5.61
CA LEU A 357 17.62 -8.95 -6.03
C LEU A 357 18.19 -7.91 -7.00
N ASP A 358 19.50 -7.87 -7.23
CA ASP A 358 20.13 -6.91 -8.16
C ASP A 358 19.45 -6.82 -9.52
N PRO A 359 19.05 -7.93 -10.19
CA PRO A 359 18.36 -7.85 -11.47
C PRO A 359 17.04 -7.05 -11.46
N PHE A 360 16.42 -6.84 -10.28
CA PHE A 360 15.15 -6.12 -10.14
C PHE A 360 15.35 -4.65 -9.77
N PHE A 361 16.53 -4.28 -9.29
CA PHE A 361 16.86 -2.93 -8.80
C PHE A 361 17.95 -2.22 -9.61
N ALA A 362 18.85 -2.94 -10.28
CA ALA A 362 20.04 -2.38 -10.93
C ALA A 362 19.76 -1.29 -11.97
N ALA A 363 18.60 -1.36 -12.63
CA ALA A 363 18.19 -0.37 -13.62
C ALA A 363 17.41 0.82 -13.02
N LEU A 364 16.92 0.70 -11.79
CA LEU A 364 16.25 1.78 -11.09
C LEU A 364 17.25 2.87 -10.67
N PRO A 365 16.83 4.14 -10.57
CA PRO A 365 17.61 5.16 -9.89
C PRO A 365 17.95 4.73 -8.46
N SER A 366 19.03 5.26 -7.90
CA SER A 366 19.44 4.90 -6.53
C SER A 366 19.26 6.03 -5.53
N GLU A 367 19.06 7.26 -5.99
CA GLU A 367 19.04 8.48 -5.17
C GLU A 367 17.63 8.90 -4.77
N TYR A 368 17.45 9.41 -3.55
CA TYR A 368 16.13 9.78 -3.04
C TYR A 368 15.37 10.78 -3.91
N LEU A 369 16.03 11.80 -4.45
CA LEU A 369 15.35 12.83 -5.24
C LEU A 369 14.75 12.28 -6.54
N SER A 370 15.32 11.21 -7.09
CA SER A 370 14.84 10.55 -8.31
C SER A 370 13.43 9.97 -8.11
N PHE A 371 13.05 9.66 -6.86
CA PHE A 371 11.74 9.12 -6.50
C PHE A 371 10.70 10.18 -6.15
N SER A 372 11.00 11.47 -6.34
CA SER A 372 10.09 12.56 -5.98
C SER A 372 8.85 12.70 -6.87
N ASP A 373 8.90 12.27 -8.13
CA ASP A 373 7.76 12.34 -9.06
C ASP A 373 7.65 11.03 -9.85
N VAL A 374 6.53 10.32 -9.73
CA VAL A 374 6.30 9.03 -10.40
C VAL A 374 6.34 9.11 -11.92
N ARG A 375 6.20 10.33 -12.46
CA ARG A 375 6.11 10.60 -13.90
C ARG A 375 7.46 10.96 -14.51
N ASP A 376 8.51 11.05 -13.68
CA ASP A 376 9.85 11.52 -14.04
C ASP A 376 10.93 10.54 -13.57
N MET A 377 10.77 9.26 -13.93
CA MET A 377 11.70 8.17 -13.60
C MET A 377 12.14 7.39 -14.85
N GLY A 378 12.10 8.03 -16.03
CA GLY A 378 12.45 7.39 -17.30
C GLY A 378 11.50 6.23 -17.65
N ASP A 379 12.07 5.09 -18.00
CA ASP A 379 11.33 3.88 -18.40
C ASP A 379 10.48 3.27 -17.27
N PHE A 380 10.81 3.60 -16.02
CA PHE A 380 10.06 3.20 -14.82
C PHE A 380 8.94 4.18 -14.44
N SER A 381 8.74 5.24 -15.22
CA SER A 381 7.67 6.19 -14.94
C SER A 381 6.30 5.50 -14.99
N TYR A 382 5.45 5.83 -14.04
CA TYR A 382 4.09 5.30 -13.95
C TYR A 382 3.12 6.37 -13.49
N ASN A 383 1.84 6.07 -13.58
CA ASN A 383 0.80 6.86 -12.94
C ASN A 383 -0.32 5.96 -12.44
N TYR A 384 -1.40 6.55 -11.96
CA TYR A 384 -2.51 5.86 -11.34
C TYR A 384 -3.78 6.03 -12.16
N GLN A 385 -4.58 4.96 -12.22
CA GLN A 385 -5.99 5.05 -12.51
C GLN A 385 -6.71 5.26 -11.18
N MET A 386 -7.49 6.33 -11.02
CA MET A 386 -8.20 6.66 -9.78
C MET A 386 -9.71 6.60 -10.00
N THR A 387 -10.46 6.28 -8.95
CA THR A 387 -11.92 6.35 -8.91
C THR A 387 -12.41 6.89 -7.57
N GLY A 388 -13.71 7.18 -7.50
CA GLY A 388 -14.40 7.60 -6.28
C GLY A 388 -13.78 8.79 -5.56
N LEU A 389 -13.74 8.73 -4.23
CA LEU A 389 -13.33 9.86 -3.39
C LEU A 389 -11.85 10.24 -3.59
N LEU A 390 -10.99 9.29 -3.96
CA LEU A 390 -9.58 9.57 -4.30
C LEU A 390 -9.46 10.32 -5.62
N ALA A 391 -10.27 9.97 -6.63
CA ALA A 391 -10.35 10.73 -7.88
C ALA A 391 -10.87 12.15 -7.64
N ASP A 392 -11.88 12.32 -6.80
CA ASP A 392 -12.41 13.64 -6.43
C ASP A 392 -11.34 14.47 -5.71
N LEU A 393 -10.62 13.88 -4.75
CA LEU A 393 -9.52 14.54 -4.04
C LEU A 393 -8.40 14.96 -4.99
N PHE A 394 -8.02 14.08 -5.92
CA PHE A 394 -7.01 14.37 -6.94
C PHE A 394 -7.44 15.47 -7.90
N THR A 395 -8.68 15.44 -8.39
CA THR A 395 -9.16 16.37 -9.44
C THR A 395 -9.45 17.75 -8.87
N THR A 396 -10.18 17.81 -7.75
CA THR A 396 -10.62 19.06 -7.13
C THR A 396 -9.56 19.70 -6.25
N CYS A 397 -8.62 18.90 -5.72
CA CYS A 397 -7.71 19.34 -4.67
C CYS A 397 -8.46 19.99 -3.50
N ALA A 398 -9.66 19.48 -3.18
CA ALA A 398 -10.50 20.01 -2.11
C ALA A 398 -9.72 20.05 -0.78
N GLY A 399 -9.57 21.26 -0.23
CA GLY A 399 -8.74 21.51 0.95
C GLY A 399 -7.32 22.03 0.66
N ALA A 400 -6.76 21.81 -0.53
CA ALA A 400 -5.45 22.35 -0.92
C ALA A 400 -5.50 23.81 -1.43
N ASN A 401 -6.70 24.41 -1.56
CA ASN A 401 -6.91 25.84 -1.87
C ASN A 401 -6.15 26.80 -0.93
N VAL A 402 -5.60 26.27 0.16
CA VAL A 402 -4.66 26.84 1.12
C VAL A 402 -3.35 27.36 0.47
N LEU A 403 -2.94 26.88 -0.71
CA LEU A 403 -1.55 27.10 -1.20
C LEU A 403 -1.40 27.88 -2.50
N SER A 404 -2.50 28.31 -3.14
CA SER A 404 -2.46 29.06 -4.41
C SER A 404 -2.12 30.56 -4.24
N GLY A 405 -1.26 30.88 -3.27
CA GLY A 405 -0.70 32.23 -3.08
C GLY A 405 0.45 32.59 -4.04
N ALA A 406 0.88 31.68 -4.93
CA ALA A 406 2.03 31.92 -5.81
C ALA A 406 1.91 31.42 -7.27
N ALA A 407 0.77 30.88 -7.72
CA ALA A 407 0.60 30.52 -9.13
C ALA A 407 -0.85 30.77 -9.62
N GLY A 408 -0.99 31.90 -10.32
CA GLY A 408 -2.04 32.30 -11.26
C GLY A 408 -3.35 31.50 -11.37
N VAL A 409 -4.45 32.20 -11.08
CA VAL A 409 -5.67 32.31 -11.90
C VAL A 409 -5.92 31.15 -12.88
N GLY A 410 -6.92 30.33 -12.53
CA GLY A 410 -7.76 29.53 -13.43
C GLY A 410 -7.14 29.10 -14.74
N VAL A 411 -6.53 27.92 -14.76
CA VAL A 411 -6.29 27.21 -16.03
C VAL A 411 -7.53 26.37 -16.32
N PRO A 412 -8.28 26.64 -17.40
CA PRO A 412 -9.41 25.82 -17.78
C PRO A 412 -8.93 24.43 -18.21
N PHE A 413 -9.70 23.41 -17.83
CA PHE A 413 -9.59 22.05 -18.36
C PHE A 413 -9.43 22.10 -19.89
N ARG A 414 -8.29 21.61 -20.40
CA ARG A 414 -8.09 21.43 -21.84
C ARG A 414 -8.69 20.08 -22.23
N HIS A 415 -9.78 20.12 -22.98
CA HIS A 415 -10.29 18.95 -23.70
C HIS A 415 -9.23 18.42 -24.67
N LEU A 416 -9.14 17.09 -24.73
CA LEU A 416 -8.37 16.28 -25.68
C LEU A 416 -8.34 16.87 -27.09
N GLY A 417 -7.13 17.12 -27.58
CA GLY A 417 -6.83 17.45 -28.98
C GLY A 417 -5.99 16.35 -29.60
N THR A 418 -6.51 15.81 -30.70
CA THR A 418 -5.98 14.75 -31.57
C THR A 418 -4.48 14.82 -31.86
N ALA A 419 -3.88 13.62 -31.87
CA ALA A 419 -2.51 13.33 -32.29
C ALA A 419 -2.10 14.04 -33.60
N SER A 420 -0.88 14.59 -33.60
CA SER A 420 -0.17 14.90 -34.84
C SER A 420 1.32 14.60 -34.71
N ASN A 421 1.78 13.73 -35.61
CA ASN A 421 3.14 13.36 -35.96
C ASN A 421 4.23 14.40 -35.67
N GLY A 422 5.26 13.97 -34.94
CA GLY A 422 6.57 14.60 -34.87
C GLY A 422 7.58 13.59 -34.33
N SER A 423 8.54 13.19 -35.16
CA SER A 423 9.60 12.25 -34.84
C SER A 423 10.71 12.91 -34.01
N GLU A 424 10.53 12.93 -32.70
CA GLU A 424 11.57 12.98 -31.67
C GLU A 424 11.14 11.96 -30.62
N ALA A 425 12.05 11.16 -30.05
CA ALA A 425 11.73 10.21 -28.99
C ALA A 425 11.43 10.99 -27.69
N SER A 426 10.25 11.61 -27.66
CA SER A 426 9.60 12.14 -26.48
C SER A 426 9.19 10.93 -25.65
N HIS A 427 9.88 10.67 -24.54
CA HIS A 427 9.30 9.86 -23.47
C HIS A 427 8.01 10.57 -23.05
N GLY A 428 6.88 10.05 -23.53
CA GLY A 428 5.57 10.65 -23.30
C GLY A 428 5.25 10.63 -21.82
N PHE A 429 4.79 11.78 -21.31
CA PHE A 429 4.33 11.90 -19.94
C PHE A 429 3.19 10.91 -19.66
N VAL A 430 3.31 10.10 -18.59
CA VAL A 430 2.26 9.17 -18.19
C VAL A 430 1.18 9.92 -17.43
N GLU A 431 0.02 10.12 -18.06
CA GLU A 431 -1.11 10.81 -17.45
C GLU A 431 -1.89 9.91 -16.48
N ALA A 432 -2.46 10.52 -15.44
CA ALA A 432 -3.38 9.85 -14.53
C ALA A 432 -4.71 9.58 -15.25
N VAL A 433 -5.34 8.46 -14.94
CA VAL A 433 -6.64 8.07 -15.53
C VAL A 433 -7.73 8.25 -14.49
N ILE A 434 -8.79 8.99 -14.80
CA ILE A 434 -9.96 9.11 -13.93
C ILE A 434 -11.05 8.18 -14.43
N ALA A 435 -11.37 7.15 -13.64
CA ALA A 435 -12.45 6.23 -13.92
C ALA A 435 -13.75 6.71 -13.28
N PRO A 436 -14.92 6.47 -13.91
CA PRO A 436 -16.21 6.68 -13.26
C PRO A 436 -16.32 5.83 -11.99
N SER A 437 -16.95 6.38 -10.94
CA SER A 437 -17.31 5.62 -9.75
C SER A 437 -18.75 5.13 -9.85
N GLU A 438 -18.97 3.84 -9.62
CA GLU A 438 -20.33 3.30 -9.46
C GLU A 438 -20.90 3.52 -8.04
N HIS A 439 -20.07 3.98 -7.10
CA HIS A 439 -20.37 4.02 -5.67
C HIS A 439 -20.40 5.43 -5.05
N SER A 440 -20.47 6.50 -5.85
CA SER A 440 -20.35 7.87 -5.31
C SER A 440 -21.59 8.31 -4.51
N THR A 441 -21.52 8.19 -3.19
CA THR A 441 -22.21 9.09 -2.23
C THR A 441 -21.48 10.45 -2.11
N GLY A 442 -20.79 10.88 -3.18
CA GLY A 442 -19.72 11.90 -3.22
C GLY A 442 -20.10 13.33 -2.83
N GLY A 443 -21.27 13.56 -2.25
CA GLY A 443 -21.67 14.86 -1.72
C GLY A 443 -21.18 15.14 -0.31
N TRP A 444 -21.09 14.14 0.57
CA TRP A 444 -21.02 14.37 2.02
C TRP A 444 -19.81 15.22 2.44
N TYR A 445 -18.63 14.91 1.91
CA TYR A 445 -17.40 15.61 2.31
C TYR A 445 -17.42 17.06 1.81
N SER A 446 -17.86 17.26 0.57
CA SER A 446 -18.01 18.61 0.00
C SER A 446 -19.03 19.45 0.76
N GLU A 447 -20.14 18.85 1.19
CA GLU A 447 -21.19 19.51 1.96
C GLU A 447 -20.72 19.86 3.37
N ALA A 448 -20.05 18.91 4.05
CA ALA A 448 -19.46 19.13 5.37
C ALA A 448 -18.37 20.22 5.32
N LEU A 449 -17.50 20.18 4.31
CA LEU A 449 -16.45 21.18 4.12
C LEU A 449 -17.03 22.57 3.84
N ALA A 450 -18.10 22.66 3.04
CA ALA A 450 -18.78 23.93 2.79
C ALA A 450 -19.43 24.50 4.07
N ALA A 451 -20.08 23.65 4.87
CA ALA A 451 -20.64 24.05 6.15
C ALA A 451 -19.55 24.53 7.13
N ALA A 452 -18.43 23.81 7.22
CA ALA A 452 -17.31 24.19 8.06
C ALA A 452 -16.63 25.49 7.61
N THR A 453 -16.45 25.68 6.29
CA THR A 453 -15.91 26.92 5.74
C THR A 453 -16.78 28.13 6.06
N ASN A 454 -18.10 27.96 6.01
CA ASN A 454 -19.03 29.03 6.40
C ASN A 454 -18.97 29.34 7.89
N ALA A 455 -18.80 28.32 8.75
CA ALA A 455 -18.67 28.50 10.18
C ALA A 455 -17.37 29.24 10.56
N THR A 456 -16.23 28.88 9.96
CA THR A 456 -14.93 29.53 10.23
C THR A 456 -14.90 30.98 9.74
N ALA A 457 -15.55 31.27 8.61
CA ALA A 457 -15.68 32.64 8.08
C ALA A 457 -16.46 33.59 9.01
N VAL A 458 -17.36 33.06 9.86
CA VAL A 458 -18.14 33.86 10.82
C VAL A 458 -17.35 34.13 12.11
N GLU A 459 -16.49 33.21 12.55
CA GLU A 459 -15.65 33.40 13.75
C GLU A 459 -14.38 34.22 13.50
N SER A 460 -13.84 34.20 12.28
CA SER A 460 -12.58 34.88 11.94
C SER A 460 -12.78 36.32 11.45
N THR A 461 -12.21 37.29 12.16
CA THR A 461 -12.12 38.70 11.72
C THR A 461 -10.90 38.99 10.83
N THR A 462 -10.11 37.96 10.50
CA THR A 462 -8.88 38.07 9.71
C THR A 462 -9.10 37.63 8.26
N THR A 463 -8.40 38.28 7.32
CA THR A 463 -8.55 38.12 5.87
C THR A 463 -7.75 36.94 5.29
N ASP A 464 -7.27 35.99 6.11
CA ASP A 464 -6.43 34.90 5.62
C ASP A 464 -7.27 33.66 5.23
N THR A 465 -7.56 33.56 3.94
CA THR A 465 -8.33 32.46 3.33
C THR A 465 -7.66 31.09 3.51
N SER A 466 -6.33 31.06 3.69
CA SER A 466 -5.57 29.81 3.88
C SER A 466 -5.81 29.22 5.27
N SER A 467 -5.79 30.07 6.30
CA SER A 467 -6.11 29.68 7.69
C SER A 467 -7.54 29.15 7.80
N ASN A 468 -8.51 29.84 7.19
CA ASN A 468 -9.92 29.44 7.27
C ASN A 468 -10.20 28.07 6.63
N SER A 469 -9.46 27.72 5.56
CA SER A 469 -9.60 26.43 4.87
C SER A 469 -9.00 25.28 5.68
N LEU A 470 -7.84 25.50 6.31
CA LEU A 470 -7.22 24.51 7.21
C LEU A 470 -8.09 24.23 8.44
N GLU A 471 -8.66 25.27 9.04
CA GLU A 471 -9.58 25.14 10.17
C GLU A 471 -10.86 24.39 9.77
N ALA A 472 -11.41 24.66 8.58
CA ALA A 472 -12.60 23.96 8.10
C ALA A 472 -12.33 22.45 7.91
N MET A 473 -11.19 22.09 7.32
CA MET A 473 -10.78 20.69 7.18
C MET A 473 -10.58 20.01 8.53
N GLU A 474 -9.96 20.71 9.49
CA GLU A 474 -9.76 20.20 10.84
C GLU A 474 -11.10 19.95 11.53
N ASP A 475 -12.07 20.84 11.34
CA ASP A 475 -13.40 20.69 11.92
C ASP A 475 -14.15 19.50 11.32
N VAL A 476 -14.06 19.25 10.01
CA VAL A 476 -14.68 18.08 9.36
C VAL A 476 -14.03 16.76 9.82
N GLU A 477 -12.71 16.74 10.04
CA GLU A 477 -12.04 15.58 10.64
C GLU A 477 -12.56 15.31 12.07
N LYS A 478 -12.75 16.35 12.89
CA LYS A 478 -13.37 16.22 14.23
C LYS A 478 -14.78 15.63 14.16
N MET A 479 -15.61 16.13 13.26
CA MET A 479 -16.97 15.59 13.03
C MET A 479 -16.91 14.11 12.69
N THR A 480 -15.97 13.73 11.83
CA THR A 480 -15.78 12.33 11.42
C THR A 480 -15.35 11.47 12.60
N CYS A 481 -14.35 11.87 13.39
CA CYS A 481 -13.94 11.13 14.57
C CYS A 481 -15.09 10.93 15.58
N VAL A 482 -15.90 11.98 15.81
CA VAL A 482 -17.09 11.89 16.69
C VAL A 482 -18.14 10.97 16.08
N PHE A 483 -18.35 11.01 14.77
CA PHE A 483 -19.27 10.08 14.10
C PHE A 483 -18.83 8.62 14.28
N TYR A 484 -17.54 8.29 14.12
CA TYR A 484 -17.06 6.94 14.41
C TYR A 484 -17.31 6.53 15.87
N ASP A 485 -17.01 7.43 16.81
CA ASP A 485 -17.17 7.18 18.25
C ASP A 485 -18.64 6.92 18.63
N GLU A 486 -19.57 7.69 18.05
CA GLU A 486 -21.00 7.64 18.37
C GLU A 486 -21.76 6.56 17.57
N CYS A 487 -21.34 6.25 16.34
CA CYS A 487 -22.17 5.53 15.36
C CYS A 487 -21.55 4.25 14.77
N ARG A 488 -20.26 3.99 14.97
CA ARG A 488 -19.53 2.87 14.35
C ARG A 488 -18.70 2.04 15.33
N GLY A 489 -19.21 1.89 16.56
CA GLY A 489 -18.61 1.02 17.57
C GLY A 489 -17.45 1.62 18.36
N GLY A 490 -17.12 2.90 18.16
CA GLY A 490 -16.04 3.58 18.87
C GLY A 490 -14.81 3.83 18.00
N VAL A 491 -13.90 4.69 18.50
CA VAL A 491 -12.54 4.82 17.95
C VAL A 491 -11.56 4.06 18.83
N HIS A 492 -10.83 3.12 18.24
CA HIS A 492 -9.83 2.31 18.93
C HIS A 492 -8.42 2.88 18.72
N ASP A 493 -7.67 3.02 19.80
CA ASP A 493 -6.26 3.42 19.75
C ASP A 493 -5.35 2.20 19.57
N PHE A 494 -4.07 2.45 19.29
CA PHE A 494 -3.08 1.38 19.11
C PHE A 494 -2.98 0.48 20.34
N SER A 495 -2.97 -0.83 20.10
CA SER A 495 -2.71 -1.83 21.14
C SER A 495 -1.28 -1.71 21.68
N ASP A 496 -1.07 -2.14 22.93
CA ASP A 496 0.27 -2.15 23.53
C ASP A 496 1.28 -3.00 22.73
N GLY A 497 0.79 -4.07 22.08
CA GLY A 497 1.60 -4.89 21.18
C GLY A 497 2.09 -4.08 19.98
N PHE A 498 1.17 -3.41 19.29
CA PHE A 498 1.51 -2.57 18.14
C PHE A 498 2.49 -1.45 18.52
N ARG A 499 2.25 -0.76 19.63
CA ARG A 499 3.14 0.31 20.15
C ARG A 499 4.58 -0.18 20.37
N ARG A 500 4.74 -1.40 20.89
CA ARG A 500 6.06 -2.00 21.09
C ARG A 500 6.74 -2.32 19.76
N ASN A 501 5.99 -2.89 18.81
CA ASN A 501 6.51 -3.34 17.53
C ASN A 501 6.88 -2.20 16.58
N PHE A 502 6.03 -1.16 16.51
CA PHE A 502 6.23 0.04 15.67
C PHE A 502 6.94 1.17 16.41
N HIS A 503 7.44 0.92 17.63
CA HIS A 503 8.15 1.90 18.48
C HIS A 503 7.42 3.24 18.67
N THR A 504 6.09 3.23 18.59
CA THR A 504 5.27 4.45 18.69
C THR A 504 4.72 4.64 20.10
N THR A 505 4.90 5.84 20.63
CA THR A 505 4.29 6.29 21.90
C THR A 505 3.07 7.19 21.66
N ARG A 506 2.74 7.48 20.40
CA ARG A 506 1.68 8.41 20.02
C ARG A 506 0.33 7.71 20.00
N SER A 507 -0.74 8.42 20.31
CA SER A 507 -2.10 7.93 20.05
C SER A 507 -2.47 8.12 18.58
N SER A 508 -3.42 7.33 18.09
CA SER A 508 -4.02 7.57 16.77
C SER A 508 -4.60 9.00 16.67
N PRO A 509 -4.66 9.59 15.46
CA PRO A 509 -5.20 10.94 15.28
C PRO A 509 -6.59 11.13 15.88
N CYS A 510 -7.55 10.25 15.58
CA CYS A 510 -8.92 10.39 16.10
C CYS A 510 -9.01 10.10 17.61
N SER A 511 -8.20 9.19 18.17
CA SER A 511 -8.16 9.01 19.63
C SER A 511 -7.72 10.29 20.34
N THR A 512 -6.74 11.00 19.78
CA THR A 512 -6.28 12.30 20.31
C THR A 512 -7.35 13.39 20.19
N ILE A 513 -8.00 13.48 19.03
CA ILE A 513 -9.09 14.44 18.77
C ILE A 513 -10.24 14.22 19.78
N LEU A 514 -10.71 12.99 19.93
CA LEU A 514 -11.80 12.67 20.85
C LEU A 514 -11.43 12.95 22.30
N ALA A 515 -10.20 12.64 22.72
CA ALA A 515 -9.74 12.96 24.07
C ALA A 515 -9.78 14.48 24.34
N ASN A 516 -9.38 15.31 23.37
CA ASN A 516 -9.41 16.76 23.49
C ASN A 516 -10.83 17.33 23.54
N ILE A 517 -11.75 16.79 22.72
CA ILE A 517 -13.17 17.18 22.73
C ILE A 517 -13.82 16.78 24.06
N LYS A 518 -13.62 15.53 24.51
CA LYS A 518 -14.17 15.01 25.78
C LYS A 518 -13.63 15.77 27.00
N SER A 519 -12.38 16.24 26.95
CA SER A 519 -11.79 17.06 28.02
C SER A 519 -12.15 18.55 27.96
N GLY A 520 -12.88 19.00 26.92
CA GLY A 520 -13.18 20.42 26.69
C GLY A 520 -11.99 21.27 26.26
N ARG A 521 -10.88 20.65 25.84
CA ARG A 521 -9.70 21.35 25.29
C ARG A 521 -9.91 21.78 23.84
N ASP A 522 -10.85 21.14 23.17
CA ASP A 522 -11.20 21.40 21.78
C ASP A 522 -12.71 21.22 21.58
N ARG A 523 -13.25 21.73 20.47
CA ARG A 523 -14.67 21.62 20.12
C ARG A 523 -14.85 21.61 18.61
N ILE A 524 -15.97 21.04 18.16
CA ILE A 524 -16.45 21.23 16.78
C ILE A 524 -17.07 22.62 16.67
N ARG A 525 -16.62 23.42 15.71
CA ARG A 525 -17.08 24.80 15.48
C ARG A 525 -18.34 24.87 14.62
N THR A 526 -18.48 23.92 13.70
CA THR A 526 -19.60 23.89 12.76
C THR A 526 -20.90 23.56 13.48
N PRO A 527 -21.89 24.46 13.46
CA PRO A 527 -23.20 24.21 14.04
C PRO A 527 -23.95 23.14 13.23
N ASP A 528 -24.81 22.38 13.90
CA ASP A 528 -25.72 21.41 13.26
C ASP A 528 -25.05 20.44 12.27
N TRP A 529 -23.80 20.05 12.55
CA TRP A 529 -23.03 19.18 11.68
C TRP A 529 -23.58 17.74 11.61
N ARG A 530 -24.18 17.22 12.70
CA ARG A 530 -24.71 15.85 12.76
C ARG A 530 -25.74 15.55 11.67
N PRO A 531 -26.75 16.41 11.44
CA PRO A 531 -27.65 16.28 10.28
C PRO A 531 -26.96 16.18 8.92
N ILE A 532 -25.78 16.78 8.72
CA ILE A 532 -25.03 16.64 7.46
C ILE A 532 -24.57 15.19 7.28
N PHE A 533 -23.93 14.62 8.31
CA PHE A 533 -23.47 13.23 8.29
C PHE A 533 -24.65 12.26 8.15
N LEU A 534 -25.72 12.45 8.92
CA LEU A 534 -26.90 11.57 8.92
C LEU A 534 -27.74 11.61 7.62
N ARG A 535 -27.49 12.57 6.72
CA ARG A 535 -28.07 12.54 5.36
C ARG A 535 -27.40 11.51 4.45
N HIS A 536 -26.14 11.21 4.71
CA HIS A 536 -25.30 10.39 3.82
C HIS A 536 -24.91 9.06 4.47
N MET A 537 -24.72 9.06 5.80
CA MET A 537 -24.19 7.94 6.58
C MET A 537 -25.24 7.40 7.54
N THR A 538 -25.09 6.13 7.92
CA THR A 538 -25.97 5.46 8.89
C THR A 538 -25.26 5.24 10.21
N CYS A 539 -26.00 5.28 11.32
CA CYS A 539 -25.50 4.85 12.61
C CYS A 539 -25.95 3.41 12.88
N ASP A 540 -25.07 2.61 13.46
CA ASP A 540 -25.47 1.31 14.00
C ASP A 540 -26.58 1.56 15.02
N SER A 541 -27.72 0.88 14.86
CA SER A 541 -28.89 1.08 15.72
C SER A 541 -28.49 0.95 17.19
N SER A 542 -28.69 2.03 17.96
CA SER A 542 -28.37 2.10 19.38
C SER A 542 -29.27 1.23 20.26
#